data_AF-A0A1X1QV13-F1
#
_entry.id   AF-A0A1X1QV13-F1
#
_cell.length_a   1.000
_cell.length_b   1.000
_cell.length_c   1.000
_cell.angle_alpha   90.00
_cell.angle_beta   90.00
_cell.angle_gamma   90.00
#
_symmetry.space_group_name_H-M   'P 1'
#
loop_
_entity.id
_entity.type
_entity.pdbx_description
1 polymer ?
#
loop_
_entity_poly.entity_id
_entity_poly.type
_entity_poly.pdbx_seq_one_letter_code
_entity_poly.pdbx_strand_id
1 'polypeptide(L)'
;MKALRPNWKVGLLTGTAFGDLSNADADFFVVNLDLASRSFVRSVHDNAKQVFVWTVNDAPTMSRLIGRGGDGLITDKPAVARMVLQHRANMPAIGRVMLELAETLGVSPEIGEQ
;
A
#
# COMPACT_ATOMS: atom_id res chain seq x y z
N MET A 1 -4.68 -19.70 -15.78
CA MET A 1 -3.64 -20.11 -14.80
C MET A 1 -4.17 -21.06 -13.73
N LYS A 2 -5.23 -20.70 -13.00
CA LYS A 2 -5.84 -21.56 -11.97
C LYS A 2 -6.26 -22.95 -12.48
N ALA A 3 -6.72 -23.07 -13.72
CA ALA A 3 -7.03 -24.37 -14.36
C ALA A 3 -5.82 -25.32 -14.47
N LEU A 4 -4.59 -24.79 -14.59
CA LEU A 4 -3.37 -25.59 -14.69
C LEU A 4 -2.67 -25.76 -13.33
N ARG A 5 -2.75 -24.73 -12.47
CA ARG A 5 -2.13 -24.69 -11.14
C ARG A 5 -3.10 -24.03 -10.13
N PRO A 6 -4.06 -24.78 -9.58
CA PRO A 6 -5.10 -24.21 -8.69
C PRO A 6 -4.52 -23.57 -7.43
N ASN A 7 -3.42 -24.13 -6.92
CA ASN A 7 -2.81 -23.71 -5.65
C ASN A 7 -1.89 -22.48 -5.78
N TRP A 8 -1.66 -21.95 -6.99
CA TRP A 8 -0.85 -20.75 -7.15
C TRP A 8 -1.66 -19.52 -6.79
N LYS A 9 -1.03 -18.61 -6.04
CA LYS A 9 -1.56 -17.26 -5.84
C LYS A 9 -1.43 -16.48 -7.15
N VAL A 10 -2.51 -15.89 -7.63
CA VAL A 10 -2.56 -15.05 -8.81
C VAL A 10 -3.07 -13.67 -8.43
N GLY A 11 -2.40 -12.63 -8.93
CA GLY A 11 -2.76 -11.25 -8.66
C GLY A 11 -3.22 -10.53 -9.92
N LEU A 12 -4.12 -9.56 -9.76
CA LEU A 12 -4.52 -8.66 -10.82
C LEU A 12 -3.67 -7.38 -10.74
N LEU A 13 -2.84 -7.15 -11.77
CA LEU A 13 -2.13 -5.89 -11.94
C LEU A 13 -2.99 -4.95 -12.79
N THR A 14 -3.29 -3.77 -12.27
CA THR A 14 -4.05 -2.77 -13.01
C THR A 14 -3.52 -1.35 -12.81
N GLY A 15 -3.49 -0.58 -13.90
CA GLY A 15 -3.17 0.84 -13.91
C GLY A 15 -4.39 1.75 -13.80
N THR A 16 -5.60 1.22 -13.98
CA THR A 16 -6.86 1.95 -13.87
C THR A 16 -7.94 1.05 -13.28
N ALA A 17 -8.85 1.59 -12.46
CA ALA A 17 -9.97 0.80 -11.98
C ALA A 17 -11.03 0.70 -13.07
N PHE A 18 -11.33 -0.52 -13.51
CA PHE A 18 -12.52 -0.84 -14.29
C PHE A 18 -13.44 -1.69 -13.42
N GLY A 19 -14.60 -1.13 -13.04
CA GLY A 19 -15.60 -1.81 -12.21
C GLY A 19 -15.20 -2.03 -10.75
N ASP A 20 -15.92 -2.92 -10.07
CA ASP A 20 -15.61 -3.32 -8.70
C ASP A 20 -14.50 -4.37 -8.67
N LEU A 21 -13.27 -3.88 -8.54
CA LEU A 21 -12.08 -4.73 -8.49
C LEU A 21 -12.12 -5.71 -7.30
N SER A 22 -12.74 -5.36 -6.17
CA SER A 22 -12.71 -6.18 -4.95
C SER A 22 -13.28 -7.59 -5.15
N ASN A 23 -14.23 -7.72 -6.09
CA ASN A 23 -14.91 -8.97 -6.43
C ASN A 23 -14.26 -9.78 -7.57
N ALA A 24 -13.14 -9.32 -8.14
CA ALA A 24 -12.46 -10.08 -9.19
C ALA A 24 -11.89 -11.42 -8.69
N ASP A 25 -11.80 -12.42 -9.57
CA ASP A 25 -11.18 -13.73 -9.32
C ASP A 25 -9.65 -13.63 -9.28
N ALA A 26 -9.14 -12.98 -8.23
CA ALA A 26 -7.72 -12.81 -7.92
C ALA A 26 -7.51 -12.94 -6.41
N ASP A 27 -6.36 -13.48 -6.02
CA ASP A 27 -5.98 -13.63 -4.61
C ASP A 27 -5.42 -12.32 -4.01
N PHE A 28 -4.94 -11.41 -4.87
CA PHE A 28 -4.44 -10.08 -4.49
C PHE A 28 -4.50 -9.09 -5.65
N PHE A 29 -4.38 -7.80 -5.33
CA PHE A 29 -4.40 -6.70 -6.29
C PHE A 29 -3.08 -5.93 -6.28
N VAL A 30 -2.63 -5.51 -7.46
CA VAL A 30 -1.49 -4.60 -7.61
C VAL A 30 -1.98 -3.36 -8.34
N VAL A 31 -2.15 -2.26 -7.61
CA VAL A 31 -2.80 -1.04 -8.09
C VAL A 31 -1.85 0.16 -8.08
N ASN A 32 -2.21 1.21 -8.81
CA ASN A 32 -1.50 2.48 -8.70
C ASN A 32 -1.82 3.19 -7.36
N LEU A 33 -1.05 4.25 -7.04
CA LEU A 33 -1.21 5.01 -5.80
C LEU A 33 -2.60 5.67 -5.64
N ASP A 34 -3.20 6.13 -6.73
CA ASP A 34 -4.48 6.85 -6.72
C ASP A 34 -5.64 5.94 -6.29
N LEU A 35 -5.56 4.66 -6.64
CA LEU A 35 -6.53 3.63 -6.24
C LEU A 35 -6.33 3.12 -4.82
N ALA A 36 -5.12 3.25 -4.26
CA ALA A 36 -4.77 2.77 -2.92
C ALA A 36 -5.28 3.69 -1.79
N SER A 37 -6.58 3.99 -1.82
CA SER A 37 -7.27 4.70 -0.74
C SER A 37 -7.54 3.77 0.46
N ARG A 38 -7.76 4.33 1.65
CA ARG A 38 -8.11 3.53 2.85
C ARG A 38 -9.38 2.71 2.66
N SER A 39 -10.39 3.28 1.99
CA SER A 39 -11.65 2.58 1.71
C SER A 39 -11.45 1.42 0.73
N PHE A 40 -10.62 1.60 -0.29
CA PHE A 40 -10.26 0.52 -1.21
C PHE A 40 -9.52 -0.60 -0.49
N VAL A 41 -8.48 -0.28 0.28
CA VAL A 41 -7.71 -1.28 1.05
C VAL A 41 -8.63 -2.06 1.98
N ARG A 42 -9.50 -1.38 2.73
CA ARG A 42 -10.49 -2.02 3.60
C ARG A 42 -11.43 -2.95 2.82
N SER A 43 -12.01 -2.49 1.71
CA SER A 43 -12.91 -3.31 0.88
C SER A 43 -12.23 -4.59 0.35
N VAL A 44 -10.95 -4.50 -0.04
CA VAL A 44 -10.17 -5.67 -0.46
C VAL A 44 -9.91 -6.62 0.72
N HIS A 45 -9.55 -6.08 1.88
CA HIS A 45 -9.33 -6.87 3.11
C HIS A 45 -10.61 -7.54 3.61
N ASP A 46 -11.78 -6.90 3.49
CA ASP A 46 -13.09 -7.48 3.81
C ASP A 46 -13.40 -8.73 2.96
N ASN A 47 -12.75 -8.86 1.79
CA ASN A 47 -12.80 -10.02 0.92
C ASN A 47 -11.63 -11.01 1.12
N ALA A 48 -10.86 -10.87 2.21
CA ALA A 48 -9.68 -11.68 2.54
C ALA A 48 -8.58 -11.69 1.45
N LYS A 49 -8.46 -10.59 0.69
CA LYS A 49 -7.46 -10.39 -0.37
C LYS A 49 -6.41 -9.37 0.07
N GLN A 50 -5.28 -9.32 -0.63
CA GLN A 50 -4.17 -8.40 -0.32
C GLN A 50 -4.05 -7.26 -1.34
N VAL A 51 -3.51 -6.11 -0.92
CA VAL A 51 -3.26 -4.94 -1.78
C VAL A 51 -1.78 -4.59 -1.83
N PHE A 52 -1.23 -4.56 -3.03
CA PHE A 52 0.10 -4.07 -3.34
C PHE A 52 -0.01 -2.80 -4.20
N VAL A 53 0.94 -1.87 -4.04
CA VAL A 53 0.90 -0.59 -4.73
C VAL A 53 2.16 -0.37 -5.57
N TRP A 54 2.00 0.10 -6.80
CA TRP A 54 3.10 0.41 -7.71
C TRP A 54 2.95 1.81 -8.32
N THR A 55 4.01 2.48 -8.78
CA THR A 55 5.40 2.38 -8.31
C THR A 55 5.61 3.49 -7.29
N VAL A 56 6.18 3.16 -6.13
CA VAL A 56 6.31 4.11 -5.01
C VAL A 56 7.79 4.37 -4.73
N ASN A 57 8.25 5.60 -4.95
CA ASN A 57 9.69 5.91 -5.00
C ASN A 57 10.12 7.00 -3.99
N ASP A 58 9.24 7.45 -3.11
CA ASP A 58 9.52 8.44 -2.07
C ASP A 58 9.10 7.97 -0.68
N ALA A 59 9.88 8.37 0.33
CA ALA A 59 9.69 7.93 1.71
C ALA A 59 8.34 8.36 2.34
N PRO A 60 7.85 9.60 2.14
CA PRO A 60 6.54 10.01 2.65
C PRO A 60 5.41 9.12 2.13
N THR A 61 5.37 8.83 0.83
CA THR A 61 4.34 7.98 0.23
C THR A 61 4.45 6.53 0.70
N MET A 62 5.66 5.98 0.84
CA MET A 62 5.85 4.64 1.43
C MET A 62 5.28 4.58 2.85
N SER A 63 5.59 5.58 3.68
CA SER A 63 5.12 5.66 5.07
C SER A 63 3.59 5.78 5.13
N ARG A 64 3.02 6.60 4.24
CA ARG A 64 1.58 6.77 4.08
C ARG A 64 0.88 5.46 3.72
N LEU A 65 1.40 4.71 2.77
CA LEU A 65 0.80 3.43 2.36
C LEU A 65 0.81 2.39 3.49
N ILE A 66 1.86 2.36 4.29
CA ILE A 66 1.90 1.52 5.50
C ILE A 66 0.79 1.95 6.47
N GLY A 67 0.61 3.26 6.68
CA GLY A 67 -0.46 3.80 7.51
C GLY A 67 -1.88 3.50 7.02
N ARG A 68 -2.06 3.41 5.70
CA ARG A 68 -3.33 3.03 5.05
C ARG A 68 -3.64 1.54 5.10
N GLY A 69 -2.67 0.70 5.49
CA GLY A 69 -2.82 -0.75 5.57
C GLY A 69 -2.45 -1.49 4.29
N GLY A 70 -1.69 -0.90 3.37
CA GLY A 70 -1.20 -1.63 2.20
C GLY A 70 -0.33 -2.84 2.60
N ASP A 71 -0.52 -3.98 1.96
CA ASP A 71 0.22 -5.22 2.23
C ASP A 71 1.65 -5.19 1.67
N GLY A 72 1.90 -4.34 0.67
CA GLY A 72 3.23 -4.12 0.11
C GLY A 72 3.27 -3.06 -0.97
N LEU A 73 4.48 -2.79 -1.46
CA LEU A 73 4.72 -1.85 -2.54
C LEU A 73 5.78 -2.36 -3.51
N ILE A 74 5.72 -1.89 -4.74
CA ILE A 74 6.73 -2.07 -5.79
C ILE A 74 7.48 -0.75 -5.91
N THR A 75 8.81 -0.81 -5.84
CA THR A 75 9.69 0.36 -5.82
C THR A 75 10.99 0.12 -6.56
N ASP A 76 11.51 1.18 -7.17
CA ASP A 76 12.87 1.23 -7.72
C ASP A 76 13.91 1.57 -6.63
N LYS A 77 13.45 1.94 -5.42
CA LYS A 77 14.26 2.36 -4.27
C LYS A 77 14.12 1.43 -3.06
N PRO A 78 14.53 0.16 -3.14
CA PRO A 78 14.38 -0.80 -2.04
C PRO A 78 15.15 -0.40 -0.76
N ALA A 79 16.26 0.33 -0.88
CA ALA A 79 16.99 0.84 0.27
C ALA A 79 16.17 1.86 1.08
N VAL A 80 15.48 2.77 0.39
CA VAL A 80 14.57 3.76 1.01
C VAL A 80 13.41 3.06 1.69
N ALA A 81 12.82 2.04 1.05
CA ALA A 81 11.74 1.25 1.66
C ALA A 81 12.16 0.59 2.98
N ARG A 82 13.37 0.02 3.04
CA ARG A 82 13.91 -0.55 4.30
C ARG A 82 14.08 0.51 5.38
N MET A 83 14.61 1.68 5.03
CA MET A 83 14.77 2.79 5.96
C MET A 83 13.42 3.25 6.52
N VAL A 84 12.39 3.38 5.67
CA VAL A 84 11.03 3.76 6.11
C VAL A 84 10.44 2.72 7.08
N LEU A 85 10.58 1.43 6.77
CA LEU A 85 10.10 0.36 7.66
C LEU A 85 10.78 0.41 9.03
N GLN A 86 12.11 0.59 9.07
CA GLN A 86 12.85 0.74 10.32
C GLN A 86 12.44 1.99 11.10
N HIS A 87 12.32 3.13 10.42
CA HIS A 87 11.90 4.38 11.04
C HIS A 87 10.50 4.27 11.65
N ARG A 88 9.54 3.69 10.93
CA ARG A 88 8.19 3.44 11.46
C ARG A 88 8.21 2.45 12.63
N ALA A 89 8.99 1.37 12.55
CA ALA A 89 9.09 0.38 13.63
C ALA A 89 9.60 1.01 14.94
N ASN A 90 10.58 1.92 14.85
CA ASN A 90 11.15 2.63 15.99
C ASN A 90 10.34 3.85 16.44
N MET A 91 9.31 4.26 15.67
CA MET A 91 8.48 5.40 16.01
C MET A 91 7.52 5.08 17.17
N PRO A 92 7.44 5.92 18.22
CA PRO A 92 6.45 5.80 19.28
C PRO A 92 5.01 5.79 18.72
N ALA A 93 4.09 5.12 19.42
CA ALA A 93 2.69 5.04 19.00
C ALA A 93 2.06 6.42 18.74
N ILE A 94 2.34 7.40 19.61
CA ILE A 94 1.87 8.77 19.44
C ILE A 94 2.43 9.43 18.18
N GLY A 95 3.68 9.17 17.82
CA GLY A 95 4.30 9.68 16.59
C GLY A 95 3.61 9.14 15.35
N ARG A 96 3.23 7.85 15.37
CA ARG A 96 2.45 7.24 14.28
C ARG A 96 1.08 7.90 14.17
N VAL A 97 0.37 8.06 15.28
CA VAL A 97 -0.95 8.74 15.29
C VAL A 97 -0.86 10.17 14.77
N MET A 98 0.15 10.94 15.19
CA MET A 98 0.37 12.30 14.68
C MET A 98 0.64 12.32 13.18
N LEU A 99 1.40 11.35 12.66
CA LEU A 99 1.66 11.21 11.23
C LEU A 99 0.38 10.89 10.44
N GLU A 100 -0.47 9.97 10.94
CA GLU A 100 -1.77 9.68 10.33
C GLU A 100 -2.70 10.90 10.36
N LEU A 101 -2.68 11.68 11.45
CA LEU A 101 -3.47 12.89 11.59
C LEU A 101 -2.98 13.98 10.62
N ALA A 102 -1.67 14.19 10.50
CA ALA A 102 -1.09 15.13 9.55
C ALA A 102 -1.52 14.82 8.11
N GLU A 103 -1.46 13.55 7.71
CA GLU A 103 -1.96 13.12 6.39
C GLU A 103 -3.46 13.45 6.22
N THR A 104 -4.28 13.13 7.22
CA THR A 104 -5.73 13.36 7.18
C THR A 104 -6.07 14.85 7.05
N LEU A 105 -5.22 15.72 7.61
CA LEU A 105 -5.34 17.18 7.53
C LEU A 105 -4.67 17.78 6.30
N GLY A 106 -4.09 16.97 5.41
CA GLY A 106 -3.40 17.45 4.20
C GLY A 106 -2.03 18.09 4.47
N VAL A 107 -1.44 17.84 5.64
CA VAL A 107 -0.10 18.31 6.00
C VAL A 107 0.92 17.25 5.58
N SER A 108 1.69 17.53 4.55
CA SER A 108 2.81 16.67 4.14
C SER A 108 4.01 16.94 5.05
N PRO A 109 4.48 15.96 5.83
CA PRO A 109 5.71 16.13 6.60
C PRO A 109 6.90 16.25 5.64
N GLU A 110 7.70 17.29 5.79
CA GLU A 110 9.04 17.32 5.19
C GLU A 110 9.91 16.31 5.91
N ILE A 111 9.95 15.09 5.39
CA ILE A 111 10.94 14.09 5.81
C ILE A 111 12.23 14.47 5.09
N GLY A 112 13.05 15.30 5.73
CA GLY A 112 14.32 15.75 5.19
C GLY A 112 15.17 14.58 4.70
N GLU A 113 15.71 14.68 3.50
CA GLU A 113 16.74 13.78 3.00
C GLU A 113 18.01 14.04 3.84
N GLN A 114 18.31 13.13 4.78
CA GLN A 114 19.63 13.05 5.41
C GLN A 114 20.47 12.04 4.65
#